data_AF-A0A3N5JW00-F1
#
_entry.id   AF-A0A3N5JW00-F1
#
_cell.length_a   1.000
_cell.length_b   1.000
_cell.length_c   1.000
_cell.angle_alpha   90.00
_cell.angle_beta   90.00
_cell.angle_gamma   90.00
#
_symmetry.space_group_name_H-M   'P 1'
#
loop_
_entity.id
_entity.type
_entity.pdbx_description
1 polymer ?
#
loop_
_entity_poly.entity_id
_entity_poly.type
_entity_poly.pdbx_seq_one_letter_code
_entity_poly.pdbx_strand_id
1 'polypeptide(L)'
;MAPNLPRHVVVDGSNIATEGRSHPSLKQLDEAVRAFMAEHSDHTVTVVVDATFGHRIDKSEVAAFDSAIDENELVCPPAGAIGRGDAFVLQIADKADAMILSNDSFQEFHGEYEWLFDEGRLMGGKPVPHVGWVFVLRSPVRGATSRRAFRGVKKSGAAASKKRAGRPSAAASAPLPVPKSPPPRRKIEPTAAAAPAKPSASVDQKRKSADALNPLLAFVEFVAHHPVG
;
A
#
# COMPACT_ATOMS: atom_id res chain seq x y z
N MET A 1 -28.65 -16.87 12.87
CA MET A 1 -27.30 -16.90 13.47
C MET A 1 -26.60 -15.64 13.02
N ALA A 2 -26.04 -14.85 13.93
CA ALA A 2 -25.17 -13.75 13.52
C ALA A 2 -23.95 -14.34 12.79
N PRO A 3 -23.46 -13.71 11.71
CA PRO A 3 -22.27 -14.17 11.02
C PRO A 3 -21.09 -14.23 12.00
N ASN A 4 -20.26 -15.26 11.89
CA ASN A 4 -19.02 -15.35 12.68
C ASN A 4 -18.02 -14.36 12.10
N LEU A 5 -17.97 -13.15 12.66
CA LEU A 5 -17.08 -12.11 12.18
C LEU A 5 -15.62 -12.40 12.59
N PRO A 6 -14.65 -12.04 11.73
CA PRO A 6 -13.25 -12.03 12.12
C PRO A 6 -13.02 -11.25 13.42
N ARG A 7 -12.26 -11.84 14.35
CA ARG A 7 -11.93 -11.18 15.63
C ARG A 7 -10.93 -10.03 15.49
N HIS A 8 -10.25 -9.93 14.35
CA HIS A 8 -9.34 -8.83 14.04
C HIS A 8 -10.02 -7.92 13.01
N VAL A 9 -9.94 -6.62 13.24
CA VAL A 9 -10.40 -5.57 12.34
C VAL A 9 -9.23 -4.68 11.94
N VAL A 10 -9.07 -4.48 10.64
CA VAL A 10 -8.14 -3.50 10.07
C VAL A 10 -8.95 -2.28 9.66
N VAL A 11 -8.65 -1.13 10.25
CA VAL A 11 -9.31 0.13 9.90
C VAL A 11 -8.50 0.82 8.81
N ASP A 12 -9.15 1.12 7.70
CA ASP A 12 -8.63 2.03 6.67
C ASP A 12 -8.76 3.47 7.18
N GLY A 13 -7.80 3.88 7.98
CA GLY A 13 -7.85 5.13 8.74
C GLY A 13 -7.88 6.36 7.84
N SER A 14 -7.17 6.36 6.71
CA SER A 14 -7.21 7.46 5.75
C SER A 14 -8.60 7.66 5.16
N ASN A 15 -9.30 6.58 4.84
CA ASN A 15 -10.67 6.63 4.33
C ASN A 15 -11.64 7.14 5.40
N ILE A 16 -11.62 6.55 6.60
CA ILE A 16 -12.53 6.90 7.70
C ILE A 16 -12.30 8.32 8.20
N ALA A 17 -11.05 8.77 8.31
CA ALA A 17 -10.71 10.14 8.68
C ALA A 17 -11.22 11.20 7.68
N THR A 18 -11.45 10.81 6.42
CA THR A 18 -11.89 11.71 5.34
C THR A 18 -13.39 11.61 5.08
N GLU A 19 -14.12 10.68 5.73
CA GLU A 19 -15.55 10.49 5.51
C GLU A 19 -16.34 11.79 5.75
N GLY A 20 -17.11 12.23 4.75
CA GLY A 20 -17.87 13.47 4.79
C GLY A 20 -17.03 14.77 4.76
N ARG A 21 -15.72 14.69 4.48
CA ARG A 21 -14.78 15.82 4.52
C ARG A 21 -13.92 15.90 3.25
N SER A 22 -13.32 17.07 3.02
CA SER A 22 -12.34 17.27 1.95
C SER A 22 -10.90 16.94 2.36
N HIS A 23 -10.60 17.04 3.66
CA HIS A 23 -9.31 16.74 4.25
C HIS A 23 -9.50 15.78 5.43
N PRO A 24 -8.56 14.84 5.64
CA PRO A 24 -8.64 13.91 6.75
C PRO A 24 -8.57 14.64 8.10
N SER A 25 -9.20 14.08 9.13
CA SER A 25 -9.07 14.53 10.52
C SER A 25 -8.71 13.36 11.42
N LEU A 26 -7.63 13.53 12.19
CA LEU A 26 -7.22 12.53 13.18
C LEU A 26 -8.27 12.39 14.27
N LYS A 27 -8.86 13.51 14.72
CA LYS A 27 -9.94 13.50 15.70
C LYS A 27 -11.15 12.69 15.23
N GLN A 28 -11.56 12.85 13.97
CA GLN A 28 -12.67 12.06 13.42
C GLN A 28 -12.35 10.56 13.40
N LEU A 29 -11.10 10.20 13.06
CA LEU A 29 -10.64 8.81 13.08
C LEU A 29 -10.67 8.24 14.51
N ASP A 30 -10.16 8.97 15.49
CA ASP A 30 -10.19 8.56 16.91
C ASP A 30 -11.63 8.36 17.40
N GLU A 31 -12.55 9.29 17.09
CA GLU A 31 -13.97 9.16 17.42
C GLU A 31 -14.61 7.91 16.78
N ALA A 32 -14.26 7.60 15.53
CA ALA A 32 -14.74 6.41 14.83
C ALA A 32 -14.23 5.12 15.47
N VAL A 33 -12.92 5.06 15.75
CA VAL A 33 -12.27 3.86 16.32
C VAL A 33 -12.79 3.59 17.73
N ARG A 34 -12.94 4.63 18.56
CA ARG A 34 -13.50 4.49 19.92
C ARG A 34 -14.95 4.02 19.89
N ALA A 35 -15.77 4.58 19.01
CA ALA A 35 -17.16 4.14 18.85
C ALA A 35 -17.22 2.67 18.40
N PHE A 36 -16.38 2.29 17.43
CA PHE A 36 -16.27 0.92 16.97
C PHE A 36 -15.88 -0.05 18.10
N MET A 37 -14.84 0.28 18.87
CA MET A 37 -14.38 -0.56 19.99
C MET A 37 -15.41 -0.67 21.11
N ALA A 38 -16.24 0.36 21.32
CA ALA A 38 -17.34 0.31 22.29
C ALA A 38 -18.45 -0.67 21.86
N GLU A 39 -18.76 -0.74 20.56
CA GLU A 39 -19.74 -1.67 19.99
C GLU A 39 -19.18 -3.10 19.81
N HIS A 40 -17.86 -3.22 19.65
CA HIS A 40 -17.16 -4.46 19.29
C HIS A 40 -16.00 -4.78 20.24
N SER A 41 -16.28 -4.84 21.55
CA SER A 41 -15.26 -4.96 22.61
C SER A 41 -14.39 -6.23 22.56
N ASP A 42 -14.84 -7.26 21.84
CA ASP A 42 -14.15 -8.55 21.69
C ASP A 42 -13.19 -8.60 20.48
N HIS A 43 -13.14 -7.52 19.69
CA HIS A 43 -12.33 -7.40 18.49
C HIS A 43 -10.99 -6.70 18.78
N THR A 44 -9.92 -7.23 18.22
CA THR A 44 -8.62 -6.55 18.14
C THR A 44 -8.66 -5.58 16.97
N VAL A 45 -8.29 -4.32 17.19
CA VAL A 45 -8.32 -3.28 16.15
C VAL A 45 -6.89 -2.89 15.78
N THR A 46 -6.61 -2.81 14.49
CA THR A 46 -5.37 -2.21 13.95
C THR A 46 -5.75 -1.10 12.98
N VAL A 47 -5.27 0.10 13.25
CA VAL A 47 -5.59 1.27 12.43
C VAL A 47 -4.42 1.54 11.48
N VAL A 48 -4.70 1.58 10.18
CA VAL A 48 -3.70 1.79 9.14
C VAL A 48 -4.00 3.10 8.43
N VAL A 49 -3.00 3.96 8.31
CA VAL A 49 -3.11 5.25 7.60
C VAL A 49 -2.05 5.33 6.51
N ASP A 50 -2.37 6.04 5.43
CA ASP A 50 -1.44 6.18 4.31
C ASP A 50 -0.21 7.02 4.69
N ALA A 51 0.90 6.83 3.96
CA ALA A 51 2.16 7.53 4.24
C ALA A 51 2.07 9.07 4.10
N THR A 52 1.04 9.59 3.43
CA THR A 52 0.81 11.03 3.27
C THR A 52 -0.15 11.60 4.30
N PHE A 53 -0.72 10.78 5.18
CA PHE A 53 -1.78 11.17 6.10
C PHE A 53 -1.37 12.33 7.01
N GLY A 54 -0.21 12.23 7.67
CA GLY A 54 0.31 13.27 8.56
C GLY A 54 0.54 14.62 7.86
N HIS A 55 0.73 14.63 6.54
CA HIS A 55 0.87 15.87 5.76
C HIS A 55 -0.46 16.49 5.35
N ARG A 56 -1.57 15.73 5.45
CA ARG A 56 -2.90 16.12 4.97
C ARG A 56 -3.84 16.55 6.10
N ILE A 57 -3.58 16.15 7.34
CA ILE A 57 -4.33 16.57 8.52
C ILE A 57 -4.02 18.02 8.93
N ASP A 58 -4.83 18.57 9.83
CA ASP A 58 -4.58 19.93 10.35
C ASP A 58 -3.24 19.98 11.11
N LYS A 59 -2.52 21.09 11.01
CA LYS A 59 -1.23 21.28 11.69
C LYS A 59 -1.32 21.10 13.20
N SER A 60 -2.48 21.39 13.80
CA SER A 60 -2.73 21.18 15.23
C SER A 60 -2.85 19.70 15.61
N GLU A 61 -3.16 18.81 14.66
CA GLU A 61 -3.29 17.36 14.89
C GLU A 61 -1.96 16.60 14.68
N VAL A 62 -0.96 17.21 14.04
CA VAL A 62 0.31 16.53 13.66
C VAL A 62 1.07 15.98 14.86
N ALA A 63 1.18 16.74 15.95
CA ALA A 63 1.90 16.27 17.14
C ALA A 63 1.22 15.04 17.79
N ALA A 64 -0.10 15.00 17.78
CA ALA A 64 -0.87 13.85 18.27
C ALA A 64 -0.73 12.65 17.32
N PHE A 65 -0.71 12.90 16.01
CA PHE A 65 -0.46 11.88 15.00
C PHE A 65 0.91 11.22 15.18
N ASP A 66 1.97 12.03 15.30
CA ASP A 66 3.34 11.52 15.49
C ASP A 66 3.44 10.68 16.76
N SER A 67 2.82 11.13 17.86
CA SER A 67 2.76 10.38 19.12
C SER A 67 2.05 9.03 18.96
N ALA A 68 0.92 9.00 18.23
CA ALA A 68 0.17 7.78 17.99
C ALA A 68 0.93 6.76 17.11
N ILE A 69 1.83 7.23 16.24
CA ILE A 69 2.75 6.36 15.48
C ILE A 69 3.82 5.78 16.39
N ASP A 70 4.43 6.61 17.23
CA ASP A 70 5.48 6.21 18.16
C ASP A 70 4.97 5.20 19.21
N GLU A 71 3.71 5.34 19.63
CA GLU A 71 3.02 4.43 20.56
C GLU A 71 2.44 3.18 19.87
N ASN A 72 2.64 3.03 18.56
CA ASN A 72 2.11 1.93 17.74
C ASN A 72 0.56 1.83 17.72
N GLU A 73 -0.15 2.92 18.04
CA GLU A 73 -1.61 3.00 17.91
C GLU A 73 -2.04 3.12 16.44
N LEU A 74 -1.23 3.81 15.64
CA LEU A 74 -1.39 3.93 14.19
C LEU A 74 -0.25 3.21 13.46
N VAL A 75 -0.58 2.57 12.34
CA VAL A 75 0.39 1.92 11.48
C VAL A 75 0.47 2.65 10.15
N CYS A 76 1.66 3.17 9.84
CA CYS A 76 1.99 3.73 8.54
C CYS A 76 2.82 2.73 7.70
N PRO A 77 2.50 2.54 6.40
CA PRO A 77 3.37 1.78 5.51
C PRO A 77 4.73 2.49 5.34
N PRO A 78 5.82 1.74 5.12
CA PRO A 78 7.13 2.32 4.82
C PRO A 78 7.08 3.25 3.60
N ALA A 79 7.86 4.34 3.64
CA ALA A 79 7.97 5.26 2.53
C ALA A 79 8.41 4.53 1.24
N GLY A 80 7.73 4.81 0.13
CA GLY A 80 8.04 4.21 -1.17
C GLY A 80 7.55 2.76 -1.35
N ALA A 81 6.71 2.24 -0.45
CA ALA A 81 6.02 0.98 -0.67
C ALA A 81 5.28 0.99 -2.02
N ILE A 82 5.51 -0.04 -2.83
CA ILE A 82 4.88 -0.19 -4.14
C ILE A 82 3.44 -0.66 -3.92
N GLY A 83 2.49 0.23 -4.21
CA GLY A 83 1.07 0.03 -3.90
C GLY A 83 0.61 1.12 -2.93
N ARG A 84 -0.51 1.77 -3.25
CA ARG A 84 -1.14 2.81 -2.41
C ARG A 84 -1.45 2.26 -1.00
N GLY A 85 -1.73 3.14 -0.03
CA GLY A 85 -2.06 2.75 1.35
C GLY A 85 -3.10 1.61 1.44
N ASP A 86 -4.08 1.62 0.54
CA ASP A 86 -5.08 0.58 0.33
C ASP A 86 -4.51 -0.84 0.20
N ALA A 87 -3.39 -0.99 -0.53
CA ALA A 87 -2.76 -2.30 -0.73
C ALA A 87 -2.16 -2.83 0.58
N PHE A 88 -1.70 -1.95 1.46
CA PHE A 88 -1.15 -2.31 2.75
C PHE A 88 -2.25 -2.73 3.74
N VAL A 89 -3.39 -2.02 3.73
CA VAL A 89 -4.61 -2.42 4.45
C VAL A 89 -5.03 -3.85 4.07
N LEU A 90 -5.13 -4.12 2.76
CA LEU A 90 -5.52 -5.43 2.24
C LEU A 90 -4.51 -6.53 2.61
N GLN A 91 -3.21 -6.24 2.54
CA GLN A 91 -2.17 -7.20 2.92
C GLN A 91 -2.22 -7.58 4.40
N ILE A 92 -2.46 -6.62 5.29
CA ILE A 92 -2.61 -6.90 6.73
C ILE A 92 -3.87 -7.75 6.95
N ALA A 93 -4.99 -7.37 6.32
CA ALA A 93 -6.25 -8.06 6.49
C ALA A 93 -6.23 -9.49 5.92
N ASP A 94 -5.52 -9.72 4.82
CA ASP A 94 -5.31 -11.06 4.25
C ASP A 94 -4.49 -11.94 5.21
N LYS A 95 -3.37 -11.41 5.71
CA LYS A 95 -2.47 -12.16 6.62
C LYS A 95 -3.09 -12.47 7.98
N ALA A 96 -3.88 -11.55 8.51
CA ALA A 96 -4.50 -11.68 9.82
C ALA A 96 -5.90 -12.32 9.76
N ASP A 97 -6.37 -12.69 8.57
CA ASP A 97 -7.74 -13.13 8.33
C ASP A 97 -8.78 -12.16 8.93
N ALA A 98 -8.56 -10.85 8.72
CA ALA A 98 -9.29 -9.78 9.39
C ALA A 98 -10.44 -9.19 8.55
N MET A 99 -11.43 -8.63 9.23
CA MET A 99 -12.42 -7.73 8.62
C MET A 99 -11.78 -6.36 8.34
N ILE A 100 -12.25 -5.66 7.32
CA ILE A 100 -11.84 -4.28 7.03
C ILE A 100 -12.97 -3.31 7.39
N LEU A 101 -12.66 -2.25 8.13
CA LEU A 101 -13.51 -1.07 8.27
C LEU A 101 -13.08 -0.01 7.26
N SER A 102 -13.84 0.13 6.17
CA SER A 102 -13.62 1.12 5.11
C SER A 102 -14.89 1.37 4.30
N ASN A 103 -15.03 2.58 3.78
CA ASN A 103 -16.05 2.89 2.79
C ASN A 103 -15.63 2.67 1.34
N ASP A 104 -14.34 2.43 1.07
CA ASP A 104 -13.87 2.10 -0.28
C ASP A 104 -14.31 0.68 -0.66
N SER A 105 -14.51 0.48 -1.96
CA SER A 105 -14.72 -0.85 -2.54
C SER A 105 -13.42 -1.53 -2.93
N PHE A 106 -12.25 -0.87 -2.97
CA PHE A 106 -10.98 -1.50 -3.36
C PHE A 106 -11.01 -2.13 -4.77
N GLN A 107 -11.70 -1.49 -5.72
CA GLN A 107 -12.01 -2.09 -7.02
C GLN A 107 -10.78 -2.55 -7.81
N GLU A 108 -9.63 -1.91 -7.62
CA GLU A 108 -8.38 -2.23 -8.31
C GLU A 108 -7.78 -3.56 -7.84
N PHE A 109 -8.15 -3.99 -6.63
CA PHE A 109 -7.59 -5.14 -5.96
C PHE A 109 -8.53 -6.36 -5.98
N HIS A 110 -9.76 -6.21 -6.48
CA HIS A 110 -10.75 -7.29 -6.54
C HIS A 110 -10.27 -8.58 -7.23
N GLY A 111 -9.34 -8.46 -8.18
CA GLY A 111 -8.77 -9.63 -8.86
C GLY A 111 -7.70 -10.37 -8.06
N GLU A 112 -7.10 -9.70 -7.09
CA GLU A 112 -6.03 -10.24 -6.23
C GLU A 112 -6.62 -10.74 -4.89
N TYR A 113 -7.54 -9.98 -4.30
CA TYR A 113 -8.17 -10.29 -3.03
C TYR A 113 -9.64 -10.64 -3.25
N GLU A 114 -9.91 -11.84 -3.79
CA GLU A 114 -11.28 -12.30 -4.06
C GLU A 114 -12.11 -12.48 -2.78
N TRP A 115 -11.44 -12.74 -1.64
CA TRP A 115 -12.09 -12.86 -0.34
C TRP A 115 -12.79 -11.59 0.12
N LEU A 116 -12.51 -10.41 -0.47
CA LEU A 116 -13.23 -9.17 -0.16
C LEU A 116 -14.76 -9.31 -0.34
N PHE A 117 -15.20 -10.27 -1.15
CA PHE A 117 -16.62 -10.55 -1.39
C PHE A 117 -17.24 -11.55 -0.41
N ASP A 118 -16.44 -12.17 0.45
CA ASP A 118 -16.95 -13.08 1.48
C ASP A 118 -17.69 -12.28 2.55
N GLU A 119 -18.70 -12.91 3.16
CA GLU A 119 -19.52 -12.28 4.19
C GLU A 119 -18.67 -11.91 5.42
N GLY A 120 -18.89 -10.71 5.98
CA GLY A 120 -18.17 -10.25 7.16
C GLY A 120 -16.76 -9.71 6.90
N ARG A 121 -16.33 -9.58 5.64
CA ARG A 121 -14.98 -9.07 5.30
C ARG A 121 -14.87 -7.56 5.16
N LEU A 122 -15.98 -6.87 4.90
CA LEU A 122 -16.00 -5.42 4.76
C LEU A 122 -17.15 -4.82 5.56
N MET A 123 -16.82 -3.78 6.31
CA MET A 123 -17.75 -2.97 7.08
C MET A 123 -17.57 -1.51 6.70
N GLY A 124 -18.67 -0.81 6.46
CA GLY A 124 -18.68 0.64 6.28
C GLY A 124 -18.98 1.34 7.60
N GLY A 125 -18.51 2.57 7.73
CA GLY A 125 -18.80 3.44 8.87
C GLY A 125 -19.29 4.79 8.37
N LYS A 126 -20.33 5.35 8.98
CA LYS A 126 -20.80 6.71 8.64
C LYS A 126 -21.08 7.51 9.89
N PRO A 127 -20.53 8.74 10.03
CA PRO A 127 -20.92 9.63 11.10
C PRO A 127 -22.32 10.19 10.79
N VAL A 128 -23.26 9.97 11.71
CA VAL A 128 -24.62 10.47 11.63
C VAL A 128 -24.80 11.58 12.66
N PRO A 129 -25.19 12.81 12.25
CA PRO A 129 -25.39 13.92 13.18
C PRO A 129 -26.32 13.53 14.34
N HIS A 130 -25.93 13.87 15.56
CA HIS A 130 -26.64 13.58 16.83
C HIS A 130 -26.77 12.10 17.22
N VAL A 131 -26.35 11.16 16.38
CA VAL A 131 -26.38 9.72 16.68
C VAL A 131 -24.99 9.18 16.97
N GLY A 132 -23.97 9.66 16.25
CA GLY A 132 -22.61 9.14 16.33
C GLY A 132 -22.26 8.29 15.12
N TRP A 133 -21.28 7.40 15.26
CA TRP A 133 -20.90 6.50 14.20
C TRP A 133 -21.87 5.33 14.08
N VAL A 134 -22.23 4.99 12.86
CA VAL A 134 -23.04 3.81 12.55
C VAL A 134 -22.22 2.90 11.66
N PHE A 135 -22.07 1.64 12.07
CA PHE A 135 -21.30 0.63 11.35
C PHE A 135 -22.22 -0.41 10.71
N VAL A 136 -21.95 -0.74 9.45
CA VAL A 136 -22.80 -1.64 8.67
C VAL A 136 -21.95 -2.58 7.83
N LEU A 137 -22.17 -3.88 7.98
CA LEU A 137 -21.59 -4.89 7.09
C LEU A 137 -22.03 -4.63 5.65
N ARG A 138 -21.06 -4.65 4.73
CA ARG A 138 -21.32 -4.34 3.32
C ARG A 138 -20.50 -5.23 2.41
N SER A 139 -20.92 -5.30 1.16
CA SER A 139 -20.13 -5.93 0.10
C SER A 139 -19.47 -4.87 -0.77
N PRO A 140 -18.24 -5.13 -1.29
CA PRO A 140 -17.59 -4.23 -2.23
C PRO A 140 -18.40 -4.04 -3.51
N VAL A 141 -18.43 -2.82 -4.04
CA VAL A 141 -19.14 -2.52 -5.30
C VAL A 141 -18.28 -2.92 -6.50
N ARG A 142 -18.83 -3.75 -7.39
CA ARG A 142 -18.15 -4.16 -8.64
C ARG A 142 -18.36 -3.11 -9.73
N GLY A 143 -17.28 -2.52 -10.23
CA GLY A 143 -17.30 -1.56 -11.35
C GLY A 143 -16.47 -1.97 -12.56
N ALA A 144 -16.30 -1.04 -13.51
CA ALA A 144 -15.42 -1.24 -14.66
C ALA A 144 -13.97 -1.55 -14.26
N THR A 145 -13.49 -0.89 -13.20
CA THR A 145 -12.17 -1.13 -12.62
C THR A 145 -12.04 -2.53 -12.05
N SER A 146 -13.04 -3.02 -11.31
CA SER A 146 -13.10 -4.41 -10.86
C SER A 146 -12.97 -5.42 -12.01
N ARG A 147 -13.76 -5.23 -13.08
CA ARG A 147 -13.68 -6.13 -14.26
C ARG A 147 -12.30 -6.10 -14.92
N ARG A 148 -11.62 -4.95 -14.92
CA ARG A 148 -10.23 -4.83 -15.40
C ARG A 148 -9.26 -5.57 -14.48
N ALA A 149 -9.40 -5.46 -13.16
CA ALA A 149 -8.56 -6.14 -12.19
C ALA A 149 -8.59 -7.67 -12.40
N PHE A 150 -9.78 -8.27 -12.48
CA PHE A 150 -9.92 -9.71 -12.79
C PHE A 150 -9.30 -10.11 -14.14
N ARG A 151 -9.44 -9.28 -15.18
CA ARG A 151 -8.82 -9.55 -16.50
C ARG A 151 -7.30 -9.43 -16.45
N GLY A 152 -6.76 -8.51 -15.66
CA GLY A 152 -5.32 -8.34 -15.45
C GLY A 152 -4.70 -9.61 -14.85
N VAL A 153 -5.29 -10.11 -13.76
CA VAL A 153 -4.84 -11.34 -13.09
C VAL A 153 -5.00 -12.56 -13.99
N LYS A 154 -6.11 -12.69 -14.74
CA LYS A 154 -6.28 -13.80 -15.68
C LYS A 154 -5.25 -13.77 -16.82
N LYS A 155 -4.85 -12.59 -17.31
CA LYS A 155 -3.80 -12.45 -18.34
C LYS A 155 -2.41 -12.76 -17.78
N SER A 156 -2.07 -12.32 -16.58
CA SER A 156 -0.77 -12.65 -15.95
C SER A 156 -0.67 -14.14 -15.63
N GLY A 157 -1.76 -14.76 -15.15
CA GLY A 157 -1.85 -16.21 -14.95
C GLY A 157 -1.73 -17.01 -16.26
N ALA A 158 -2.36 -16.54 -17.35
CA ALA A 158 -2.24 -17.15 -18.68
C ALA A 158 -0.83 -16.99 -19.30
N ALA A 159 -0.15 -15.88 -19.03
CA ALA A 159 1.24 -15.67 -19.45
C ALA A 159 2.21 -16.54 -18.63
N ALA A 160 1.97 -16.71 -17.34
CA ALA A 160 2.73 -17.60 -16.47
C ALA A 160 2.54 -19.08 -16.85
N SER A 161 1.33 -19.50 -17.23
CA SER A 161 1.06 -20.87 -17.70
C SER A 161 1.61 -21.12 -19.12
N LYS A 162 1.60 -20.14 -20.03
CA LYS A 162 2.28 -20.26 -21.34
C LYS A 162 3.80 -20.36 -21.23
N LYS A 163 4.45 -19.73 -20.23
CA LYS A 163 5.89 -19.91 -19.96
C LYS A 163 6.25 -21.29 -19.36
N ARG A 164 5.27 -22.04 -18.84
CA ARG A 164 5.44 -23.41 -18.33
C ARG A 164 5.12 -24.50 -19.36
N ALA A 165 4.68 -24.15 -20.57
CA ALA A 165 4.44 -25.10 -21.66
C ALA A 165 5.70 -25.41 -22.49
N GLY A 166 6.90 -25.13 -21.96
CA GLY A 166 8.13 -25.75 -22.46
C GLY A 166 8.19 -27.17 -21.94
N ARG A 167 8.06 -28.15 -22.84
CA ARG A 167 8.22 -29.59 -22.58
C ARG A 167 9.44 -29.80 -21.65
N PRO A 168 9.29 -30.35 -20.43
CA PRO A 168 10.46 -30.57 -19.57
C PRO A 168 11.39 -31.54 -20.30
N SER A 169 12.66 -31.16 -20.46
CA SER A 169 13.67 -32.11 -20.92
C SER A 169 13.83 -33.18 -19.84
N ALA A 170 14.02 -34.43 -20.26
CA ALA A 170 14.17 -35.59 -19.36
C ALA A 170 15.33 -35.44 -18.34
N ALA A 171 16.17 -34.41 -18.47
CA ALA A 171 17.23 -34.06 -17.53
C ALA A 171 16.74 -33.36 -16.25
N ALA A 172 15.52 -32.80 -16.22
CA ALA A 172 14.97 -32.11 -15.04
C ALA A 172 14.32 -33.04 -14.01
N SER A 173 14.07 -34.31 -14.37
CA SER A 173 13.51 -35.33 -13.47
C SER A 173 14.58 -36.22 -12.82
N ALA A 174 15.86 -35.95 -13.05
CA ALA A 174 16.94 -36.65 -12.38
C ALA A 174 17.11 -36.08 -10.95
N PRO A 175 17.37 -36.94 -9.93
CA PRO A 175 17.70 -36.45 -8.60
C PRO A 175 18.93 -35.53 -8.66
N LEU A 176 18.83 -34.36 -8.02
CA LEU A 176 19.96 -33.43 -7.93
C LEU A 176 21.14 -34.13 -7.26
N PRO A 177 22.36 -34.10 -7.84
CA PRO A 177 23.53 -34.68 -7.20
C PRO A 177 23.86 -33.89 -5.93
N VAL A 178 23.84 -34.58 -4.78
CA VAL A 178 24.22 -34.01 -3.49
C VAL A 178 25.75 -33.77 -3.49
N PRO A 179 26.23 -32.53 -3.30
CA PRO A 179 27.67 -32.27 -3.20
C PRO A 179 28.22 -32.95 -1.93
N LYS A 180 29.22 -33.84 -2.07
CA LYS A 180 29.85 -34.54 -0.94
C LYS A 180 30.87 -33.69 -0.16
N SER A 181 31.08 -32.44 -0.54
CA SER A 181 32.03 -31.55 0.10
C SER A 181 31.47 -30.13 0.19
N PRO A 182 31.67 -29.43 1.33
CA PRO A 182 31.26 -28.05 1.48
C PRO A 182 32.02 -27.11 0.52
N PRO A 183 31.42 -25.99 0.10
CA PRO A 183 32.05 -25.07 -0.85
C PRO A 183 33.34 -24.48 -0.26
N PRO A 184 34.40 -24.29 -1.08
CA PRO A 184 35.69 -23.85 -0.59
C PRO A 184 35.59 -22.43 0.00
N ARG A 185 36.01 -22.33 1.27
CA ARG A 185 36.14 -21.06 1.99
C ARG A 185 37.19 -20.20 1.29
N ARG A 186 36.77 -19.08 0.70
CA ARG A 186 37.65 -18.10 0.06
C ARG A 186 38.59 -17.53 1.13
N LYS A 187 39.89 -17.86 1.06
CA LYS A 187 40.92 -17.25 1.91
C LYS A 187 41.06 -15.79 1.48
N ILE A 188 40.86 -14.86 2.42
CA ILE A 188 41.23 -13.46 2.26
C ILE A 188 42.63 -13.34 2.84
N GLU A 189 43.62 -13.06 2.00
CA GLU A 189 44.97 -12.67 2.43
C GLU A 189 45.03 -11.15 2.64
N PRO A 190 45.70 -10.65 3.70
CA PRO A 190 45.83 -9.23 3.95
C PRO A 190 47.09 -8.68 3.27
N THR A 191 47.00 -7.54 2.59
CA THR A 191 48.16 -6.74 2.21
C THR A 191 48.02 -5.31 2.73
N ALA A 192 49.09 -4.87 3.37
CA ALA A 192 49.25 -3.60 4.06
C ALA A 192 49.76 -2.47 3.13
N ALA A 193 49.39 -1.23 3.48
CA ALA A 193 50.06 0.11 3.41
C ALA A 193 51.27 0.31 2.44
N ALA A 194 51.53 1.46 1.77
CA ALA A 194 51.17 2.88 1.92
C ALA A 194 51.45 3.71 0.62
N ALA A 195 51.00 4.98 0.64
CA ALA A 195 50.94 6.12 -0.33
C ALA A 195 52.31 6.64 -0.93
N PRO A 196 52.45 7.81 -1.68
CA PRO A 196 51.52 8.96 -1.92
C PRO A 196 51.55 9.77 -3.27
N ALA A 197 50.63 10.77 -3.36
CA ALA A 197 50.65 12.09 -4.09
C ALA A 197 50.54 12.13 -5.65
N LYS A 198 49.95 13.11 -6.39
CA LYS A 198 49.21 14.40 -6.22
C LYS A 198 48.59 14.79 -7.62
N PRO A 199 47.90 15.94 -7.83
CA PRO A 199 46.72 16.08 -8.73
C PRO A 199 46.99 16.71 -10.12
N SER A 200 46.04 16.58 -11.06
CA SER A 200 45.94 17.46 -12.25
C SER A 200 44.50 17.66 -12.72
N ALA A 201 44.21 18.89 -13.14
CA ALA A 201 42.90 19.43 -13.47
C ALA A 201 42.43 19.19 -14.92
N SER A 202 41.10 19.28 -15.10
CA SER A 202 40.32 19.86 -16.22
C SER A 202 40.68 19.53 -17.68
N VAL A 203 39.73 18.90 -18.40
CA VAL A 203 39.31 19.35 -19.75
C VAL A 203 37.81 19.10 -19.92
N ASP A 204 37.18 20.13 -20.47
CA ASP A 204 35.76 20.36 -20.71
C ASP A 204 35.33 19.82 -22.10
N GLN A 205 34.02 19.88 -22.36
CA GLN A 205 33.33 19.88 -23.67
C GLN A 205 32.82 18.57 -24.33
N LYS A 206 31.48 18.39 -24.18
CA LYS A 206 30.46 18.65 -25.23
C LYS A 206 30.03 17.47 -26.13
N ARG A 207 28.78 17.02 -25.94
CA ARG A 207 27.61 16.98 -26.88
C ARG A 207 26.66 15.82 -26.51
N LYS A 208 25.44 16.14 -26.02
CA LYS A 208 24.13 16.10 -26.72
C LYS A 208 23.59 14.69 -26.96
N SER A 209 22.32 14.33 -26.80
CA SER A 209 21.08 14.86 -26.19
C SER A 209 19.95 13.96 -26.73
N ALA A 210 19.01 13.49 -25.89
CA ALA A 210 17.64 13.05 -26.23
C ALA A 210 17.12 12.17 -25.06
N ASP A 211 15.93 12.29 -24.50
CA ASP A 211 14.84 13.26 -24.66
C ASP A 211 13.95 13.03 -23.42
N ALA A 212 13.91 13.99 -22.50
CA ALA A 212 13.06 13.95 -21.32
C ALA A 212 11.91 14.93 -21.55
N LEU A 213 10.78 14.42 -22.05
CA LEU A 213 9.58 15.20 -22.31
C LEU A 213 8.85 15.49 -21.00
N ASN A 214 9.06 16.68 -20.43
CA ASN A 214 8.01 17.69 -20.22
C ASN A 214 8.60 18.96 -19.55
N PRO A 215 9.05 19.99 -20.31
CA PRO A 215 9.51 21.22 -19.69
C PRO A 215 8.31 22.07 -19.23
N LEU A 216 8.32 22.45 -17.95
CA LEU A 216 7.37 23.31 -17.21
C LEU A 216 7.07 24.69 -17.86
N LEU A 217 7.66 24.99 -19.02
CA LEU A 217 7.49 26.23 -19.76
C LEU A 217 6.16 26.28 -20.55
N ALA A 218 5.57 25.14 -20.93
CA ALA A 218 4.32 25.13 -21.70
C ALA A 218 3.09 25.62 -20.91
N PHE A 219 3.13 25.56 -19.58
CA PHE A 219 2.01 25.98 -18.75
C PHE A 219 1.98 27.50 -18.51
N VAL A 220 3.15 28.14 -18.43
CA VAL A 220 3.24 29.59 -18.21
C VAL A 220 2.75 30.38 -19.43
N GLU A 221 3.04 29.90 -20.65
CA GLU A 221 2.53 30.50 -21.89
C GLU A 221 1.01 30.32 -22.05
N PHE A 222 0.45 29.19 -21.61
CA PHE A 222 -0.99 28.93 -21.70
C PHE A 222 -1.81 29.90 -20.83
N VAL A 223 -1.38 30.17 -19.60
CA VAL A 223 -2.06 31.10 -18.68
C VAL A 223 -1.98 32.54 -19.16
N ALA A 224 -0.88 32.93 -19.84
CA ALA A 224 -0.75 34.27 -20.40
C ALA A 224 -1.75 34.55 -21.54
N HIS A 225 -2.15 33.53 -22.30
CA HIS A 225 -3.06 33.67 -23.43
C HIS A 225 -4.54 33.40 -23.10
N HIS A 226 -4.86 32.82 -21.94
CA HIS A 226 -6.23 32.49 -21.52
C HIS A 226 -6.49 32.94 -20.07
N PRO A 227 -6.61 34.26 -19.81
CA PRO A 227 -6.98 34.74 -18.49
C PRO A 227 -8.41 34.33 -18.17
N VAL A 228 -8.59 33.66 -17.03
CA VAL A 228 -9.91 33.26 -16.54
C VAL A 228 -10.59 34.48 -15.92
N GLY A 229 -11.53 35.06 -16.66
CA GLY A 229 -12.45 36.11 -16.23
C GLY A 229 -13.88 35.67 -16.49
#